data_AF-A0A8T7H7T2-F1
#
_entry.id   AF-A0A8T7H7T2-F1
#
_cell.length_a   1.000
_cell.length_b   1.000
_cell.length_c   1.000
_cell.angle_alpha   90.00
_cell.angle_beta   90.00
_cell.angle_gamma   90.00
#
_symmetry.space_group_name_H-M   'P 1'
#
loop_
_entity.id
_entity.type
_entity.pdbx_description
1 polymer ?
#
loop_
_entity_poly.entity_id
_entity_poly.type
_entity_poly.pdbx_seq_one_letter_code
_entity_poly.pdbx_strand_id
1 'polypeptide(L)'
;MNQENELKNTFIEEYSSAKMLKKQGRLKSAVILISKSLFVLCDYIIFRKYKKLSKNHADRFRILQLKENKIYLEVDSVWSKYTDTYSKPSNYESYDILNKAIINIIENEELDKEIREIIEK
;
A
#
# COMPACT_ATOMS: atom_id res chain seq x y z
N MET A 1 2.81 1.76 22.86
CA MET A 1 1.83 1.54 21.78
C MET A 1 2.40 0.43 20.89
N ASN A 2 1.60 -0.54 20.44
CA ASN A 2 2.11 -1.70 19.69
C ASN A 2 2.37 -1.29 18.23
N GLN A 3 3.61 -1.41 17.75
CA GLN A 3 4.04 -1.08 16.39
C GLN A 3 3.13 -1.69 15.29
N GLU A 4 2.64 -2.91 15.53
CA GLU A 4 1.72 -3.60 14.62
C GLU A 4 0.39 -2.85 14.47
N ASN A 5 -0.15 -2.33 15.58
CA ASN A 5 -1.38 -1.54 15.58
C ASN A 5 -1.17 -0.17 14.93
N GLU A 6 0.01 0.44 15.10
CA GLU A 6 0.35 1.69 14.43
C GLU A 6 0.34 1.52 12.92
N LEU A 7 1.01 0.49 12.40
CA LEU A 7 1.03 0.21 10.97
C LEU A 7 -0.37 -0.10 10.42
N LYS A 8 -1.17 -0.89 11.15
CA LYS A 8 -2.57 -1.15 10.78
C LYS A 8 -3.37 0.14 10.67
N ASN A 9 -3.33 0.98 11.71
CA ASN A 9 -4.10 2.21 11.77
C ASN A 9 -3.65 3.20 10.68
N THR A 10 -2.35 3.32 10.43
CA THR A 10 -1.82 4.15 9.34
C THR A 10 -2.29 3.65 7.98
N PHE A 11 -2.28 2.34 7.72
CA PHE A 11 -2.83 1.79 6.48
C PHE A 11 -4.30 2.18 6.29
N ILE A 12 -5.12 1.99 7.32
CA ILE A 12 -6.56 2.30 7.31
C ILE A 12 -6.81 3.78 7.03
N GLU A 13 -6.06 4.66 7.72
CA GLU A 13 -6.15 6.12 7.58
C GLU A 13 -5.79 6.57 6.17
N GLU A 14 -4.63 6.14 5.66
CA GLU A 14 -4.13 6.54 4.35
C GLU A 14 -5.00 6.00 3.21
N TYR A 15 -5.43 4.73 3.30
CA TYR A 15 -6.30 4.11 2.30
C TYR A 15 -7.67 4.79 2.23
N SER A 16 -8.29 5.06 3.38
CA SER A 16 -9.58 5.77 3.45
C SER A 16 -9.47 7.19 2.89
N SER A 17 -8.42 7.91 3.28
CA SER A 17 -8.15 9.27 2.80
C SER A 17 -7.92 9.29 1.29
N ALA A 18 -7.19 8.31 0.76
CA ALA A 18 -6.98 8.17 -0.68
C ALA A 18 -8.31 8.01 -1.44
N LYS A 19 -9.22 7.17 -0.93
CA LYS A 19 -10.57 6.97 -1.51
C LYS A 19 -11.39 8.25 -1.49
N MET A 20 -11.36 8.99 -0.38
CA MET A 20 -12.06 10.27 -0.28
C MET A 20 -11.52 11.29 -1.28
N LEU A 21 -10.20 11.43 -1.39
CA LEU A 21 -9.58 12.37 -2.33
C LEU A 21 -9.85 12.01 -3.79
N LYS A 22 -9.89 10.71 -4.12
CA LYS A 22 -10.32 10.26 -5.45
C LYS A 22 -11.74 10.72 -5.76
N LYS A 23 -12.70 10.51 -4.83
CA LYS A 23 -14.10 10.93 -4.99
C LYS A 23 -14.24 12.46 -5.17
N GLN A 24 -13.32 13.23 -4.59
CA GLN A 24 -13.27 14.69 -4.73
C GLN A 24 -12.52 15.17 -5.99
N GLY A 25 -12.04 14.27 -6.85
CA GLY A 25 -11.24 14.63 -8.03
C GLY A 25 -9.82 15.11 -7.73
N ARG A 26 -9.36 15.02 -6.46
CA ARG A 26 -8.00 15.42 -6.05
C ARG A 26 -6.98 14.32 -6.33
N LEU A 27 -6.85 13.97 -7.61
CA LEU A 27 -6.16 12.76 -8.07
C LEU A 27 -4.70 12.66 -7.65
N LYS A 28 -3.91 13.73 -7.80
CA LYS A 28 -2.48 13.68 -7.41
C LYS A 28 -2.32 13.29 -5.94
N SER A 29 -3.09 13.92 -5.05
CA SER A 29 -3.09 13.61 -3.63
C SER A 29 -3.62 12.19 -3.36
N ALA A 30 -4.65 11.76 -4.09
CA ALA A 30 -5.19 10.40 -3.99
C ALA A 30 -4.15 9.32 -4.37
N VAL A 31 -3.43 9.50 -5.48
CA VAL A 31 -2.37 8.57 -5.94
C VAL A 31 -1.19 8.54 -4.97
N ILE A 32 -0.83 9.68 -4.37
CA ILE A 32 0.20 9.71 -3.32
C ILE A 32 -0.24 8.91 -2.10
N LEU A 33 -1.46 9.12 -1.58
CA LEU A 33 -1.92 8.41 -0.39
C LEU A 33 -2.17 6.92 -0.63
N ILE A 34 -2.70 6.52 -1.80
CA ILE A 34 -2.86 5.09 -2.10
C ILE A 34 -1.50 4.39 -2.27
N SER A 35 -0.47 5.10 -2.75
CA SER A 35 0.88 4.55 -2.79
C SER A 35 1.46 4.38 -1.38
N LYS A 36 1.26 5.37 -0.50
CA LYS A 36 1.71 5.27 0.90
C LYS A 36 1.03 4.11 1.63
N SER A 37 -0.29 3.95 1.47
CA SER A 37 -1.00 2.84 2.09
C SER A 37 -0.49 1.49 1.58
N LEU A 38 -0.18 1.35 0.29
CA LEU A 38 0.48 0.14 -0.23
C LEU A 38 1.80 -0.17 0.48
N PHE A 39 2.66 0.83 0.71
CA PHE A 39 3.93 0.63 1.40
C PHE A 39 3.76 0.31 2.89
N VAL A 40 2.81 0.96 3.56
CA VAL A 40 2.48 0.68 4.97
C VAL A 40 1.88 -0.71 5.11
N LEU A 41 1.05 -1.16 4.18
CA LEU A 41 0.55 -2.54 4.13
C LEU A 41 1.69 -3.55 4.04
N CYS A 42 2.67 -3.29 3.18
CA CYS A 42 3.86 -4.12 3.07
C CYS A 42 4.65 -4.15 4.39
N ASP A 43 4.85 -2.98 5.02
CA ASP A 43 5.56 -2.90 6.31
C ASP A 43 4.80 -3.61 7.44
N TYR A 44 3.47 -3.52 7.44
CA TYR A 44 2.59 -4.26 8.36
C TYR A 44 2.78 -5.78 8.19
N ILE A 45 2.73 -6.29 6.96
CA ILE A 45 2.93 -7.72 6.67
C ILE A 45 4.34 -8.18 7.08
N ILE A 46 5.36 -7.41 6.69
CA ILE A 46 6.76 -7.69 7.05
C ILE A 46 6.93 -7.72 8.57
N PHE A 47 6.36 -6.73 9.28
CA PHE A 47 6.49 -6.66 10.73
C PHE A 47 5.77 -7.81 11.43
N ARG A 48 4.57 -8.19 10.97
CA ARG A 48 3.83 -9.32 11.53
C ARG A 48 4.60 -10.62 11.41
N LYS A 49 5.12 -10.92 10.23
CA LYS A 49 5.81 -12.18 9.92
C LYS A 49 7.25 -12.23 10.43
N TYR A 50 7.96 -11.10 10.42
CA TYR A 50 9.42 -11.08 10.62
C TYR A 50 9.91 -10.15 11.73
N LYS A 51 9.01 -9.38 12.36
CA LYS A 51 9.35 -8.38 13.41
C LYS A 51 10.46 -7.42 12.98
N LYS A 52 10.49 -7.08 11.68
CA LYS A 52 11.41 -6.12 11.06
C LYS A 52 10.62 -4.94 10.50
N LEU A 53 11.18 -3.74 10.61
CA LEU A 53 10.72 -2.56 9.88
C LEU A 53 11.69 -2.25 8.74
N SER A 54 11.15 -1.90 7.58
CA SER A 54 11.98 -1.43 6.48
C SER A 54 12.46 -0.01 6.77
N LYS A 55 13.71 0.28 6.40
CA LYS A 55 14.29 1.63 6.61
C LYS A 55 13.94 2.61 5.48
N ASN A 56 13.66 2.08 4.30
CA ASN A 56 13.39 2.81 3.07
C ASN A 56 12.81 1.85 2.01
N HIS A 57 12.45 2.38 0.83
CA HIS A 57 11.92 1.57 -0.26
C HIS A 57 12.85 0.42 -0.69
N ALA A 58 14.16 0.65 -0.77
CA ALA A 58 15.11 -0.38 -1.20
C ALA A 58 15.18 -1.56 -0.20
N ASP A 59 15.22 -1.27 1.10
CA ASP A 59 15.18 -2.30 2.14
C ASP A 59 13.83 -3.04 2.13
N ARG A 60 12.71 -2.32 1.94
CA ARG A 60 11.37 -2.94 1.81
C ARG A 60 11.32 -3.91 0.63
N PHE A 61 11.72 -3.45 -0.56
CA PHE A 61 11.73 -4.26 -1.77
C PHE A 61 12.64 -5.47 -1.62
N ARG A 62 13.81 -5.30 -0.99
CA ARG A 62 14.73 -6.42 -0.72
C ARG A 62 14.11 -7.46 0.20
N ILE A 63 13.45 -7.04 1.28
CA ILE A 63 12.78 -7.98 2.20
C ILE A 63 11.67 -8.73 1.46
N LEU A 64 10.83 -8.02 0.70
CA LEU A 64 9.75 -8.63 -0.06
C LEU A 64 10.29 -9.61 -1.10
N GLN A 65 11.31 -9.24 -1.87
CA GLN A 65 11.90 -10.11 -2.88
C GLN A 65 12.45 -11.41 -2.26
N LEU A 66 13.08 -11.33 -1.09
CA LEU A 66 13.69 -12.49 -0.44
C LEU A 66 12.68 -13.37 0.30
N LYS A 67 11.59 -12.79 0.82
CA LYS A 67 10.71 -13.48 1.78
C LYS A 67 9.24 -13.57 1.35
N GLU A 68 8.78 -12.64 0.53
CA GLU A 68 7.38 -12.46 0.12
C GLU A 68 7.30 -12.20 -1.39
N ASN A 69 7.91 -13.08 -2.21
CA ASN A 69 8.13 -12.80 -3.62
C ASN A 69 6.84 -12.51 -4.41
N LYS A 70 5.69 -13.07 -4.01
CA LYS A 70 4.39 -12.74 -4.62
C LYS A 70 4.01 -11.28 -4.39
N ILE A 71 4.15 -10.80 -3.15
CA ILE A 71 3.90 -9.39 -2.79
C ILE A 71 4.91 -8.48 -3.51
N TYR A 72 6.18 -8.90 -3.57
CA TYR A 72 7.21 -8.17 -4.32
C TYR A 72 6.79 -7.92 -5.77
N LEU A 73 6.36 -8.97 -6.48
CA LEU A 73 5.95 -8.84 -7.88
C LEU A 73 4.75 -7.90 -8.06
N GLU A 74 3.76 -7.96 -7.18
CA GLU A 74 2.61 -7.03 -7.21
C GLU A 74 3.08 -5.57 -7.02
N VAL A 75 3.91 -5.30 -6.01
CA VAL A 75 4.40 -3.95 -5.70
C VAL A 75 5.32 -3.42 -6.80
N ASP A 76 6.22 -4.25 -7.31
CA ASP A 76 7.18 -3.89 -8.37
C ASP A 76 6.44 -3.51 -9.66
N SER A 77 5.38 -4.25 -10.01
CA SER A 77 4.57 -4.00 -11.21
C SER A 77 3.91 -2.61 -11.23
N VAL A 78 3.66 -2.03 -10.05
CA VAL A 78 2.99 -0.73 -9.89
C VAL A 78 3.93 0.39 -9.46
N TRP A 79 5.22 0.11 -9.28
CA TRP A 79 6.21 1.07 -8.76
C TRP A 79 6.32 2.34 -9.63
N SER A 80 6.22 2.19 -10.96
CA SER A 80 6.24 3.32 -11.88
C SER A 80 5.09 4.30 -11.64
N LYS A 81 3.91 3.82 -11.20
CA LYS A 81 2.74 4.67 -10.91
C LYS A 81 2.97 5.58 -9.71
N TYR A 82 3.69 5.09 -8.70
CA TYR A 82 4.10 5.91 -7.57
C TYR A 82 5.15 6.96 -8.00
N THR A 83 6.23 6.53 -8.64
CA THR A 83 7.33 7.45 -9.02
C THR A 83 6.91 8.51 -10.03
N ASP A 84 5.96 8.17 -10.91
CA ASP A 84 5.37 9.11 -11.86
C ASP A 84 4.63 10.28 -11.18
N THR A 85 4.14 10.13 -9.95
CA THR A 85 3.44 11.23 -9.23
C THR A 85 4.31 12.46 -8.99
N TYR A 86 5.64 12.29 -8.98
CA TYR A 86 6.60 13.37 -8.76
C TYR A 86 6.93 14.15 -10.04
N SER A 87 6.71 13.56 -11.21
CA SER A 87 7.17 14.10 -12.50
C SER A 87 6.07 14.24 -13.56
N LYS A 88 4.91 13.60 -13.37
CA LYS A 88 3.81 13.55 -14.34
C LYS A 88 2.46 13.88 -13.68
N PRO A 89 1.48 14.38 -14.46
CA PRO A 89 0.10 14.47 -14.01
C PRO A 89 -0.46 13.10 -13.63
N SER A 90 -1.14 13.02 -12.50
CA SER A 90 -1.80 11.79 -12.03
C SER A 90 -3.17 11.63 -12.69
N ASN A 91 -3.51 10.39 -13.05
CA ASN A 91 -4.79 10.02 -13.65
C ASN A 91 -5.53 8.97 -12.82
N TYR A 92 -6.81 8.73 -13.12
CA TYR A 92 -7.64 7.71 -12.46
C TYR A 92 -7.06 6.31 -12.62
N GLU A 93 -6.52 5.99 -13.79
CA GLU A 93 -5.90 4.70 -14.09
C GLU A 93 -4.76 4.36 -13.13
N SER A 94 -3.87 5.31 -12.83
CA SER A 94 -2.76 5.10 -11.88
C SER A 94 -3.28 4.77 -10.48
N TYR A 95 -4.34 5.46 -10.04
CA TYR A 95 -4.98 5.13 -8.76
C TYR A 95 -5.55 3.71 -8.79
N ASP A 96 -6.29 3.37 -9.85
CA ASP A 96 -7.01 2.10 -9.93
C ASP A 96 -6.06 0.91 -9.99
N ILE A 97 -4.93 1.05 -10.69
CA ILE A 97 -3.85 0.05 -10.72
C ILE A 97 -3.24 -0.15 -9.33
N LEU A 98 -2.92 0.92 -8.61
CA LEU A 98 -2.38 0.83 -7.24
C LEU A 98 -3.40 0.20 -6.27
N ASN A 99 -4.66 0.60 -6.38
CA ASN A 99 -5.74 0.07 -5.57
C ASN A 99 -5.94 -1.44 -5.82
N LYS A 100 -5.87 -1.85 -7.09
CA LYS A 100 -5.96 -3.27 -7.46
C LYS A 100 -4.80 -4.09 -6.87
N ALA A 101 -3.57 -3.55 -6.88
CA ALA A 101 -2.44 -4.23 -6.24
C ALA A 101 -2.65 -4.41 -4.74
N ILE A 102 -3.19 -3.41 -4.04
CA ILE A 102 -3.55 -3.52 -2.61
C ILE A 102 -4.59 -4.63 -2.39
N ILE A 103 -5.66 -4.67 -3.20
CA ILE A 103 -6.71 -5.68 -3.11
C ILE A 103 -6.11 -7.07 -3.33
N ASN A 104 -5.32 -7.26 -4.39
CA ASN A 104 -4.65 -8.53 -4.68
C ASN A 104 -3.80 -9.01 -3.49
N ILE A 105 -3.03 -8.12 -2.87
CA ILE A 105 -2.20 -8.47 -1.70
C ILE A 105 -3.09 -8.89 -0.52
N ILE A 106 -4.15 -8.14 -0.21
CA ILE A 106 -5.04 -8.43 0.93
C ILE A 106 -5.80 -9.75 0.74
N GLU A 107 -6.28 -10.03 -0.47
CA GLU A 107 -7.02 -11.26 -0.77
C GLU A 107 -6.15 -12.51 -0.60
N ASN A 108 -4.84 -12.39 -0.83
CA ASN A 108 -3.88 -13.50 -0.75
C ASN A 108 -3.16 -13.61 0.60
N GLU A 109 -3.50 -12.79 1.60
CA GLU A 109 -2.80 -12.74 2.89
C GLU A 109 -3.77 -12.88 4.09
N GLU A 110 -3.34 -13.55 5.15
CA GLU A 110 -4.11 -13.67 6.40
C GLU A 110 -3.98 -12.41 7.26
N LEU A 111 -4.80 -11.40 6.95
CA LEU A 111 -4.79 -10.09 7.60
C LEU A 111 -6.00 -9.88 8.53
N ASP A 112 -5.88 -8.88 9.40
CA ASP A 112 -6.93 -8.44 10.31
C ASP A 112 -8.24 -8.14 9.57
N LYS A 113 -9.37 -8.43 10.23
CA LYS A 113 -10.71 -8.24 9.67
C LYS A 113 -10.95 -6.79 9.24
N GLU A 114 -10.46 -5.83 10.02
CA GLU A 114 -10.60 -4.40 9.73
C GLU A 114 -9.92 -3.99 8.40
N ILE A 115 -8.79 -4.62 8.06
CA ILE A 115 -8.10 -4.40 6.78
C ILE A 115 -8.91 -4.97 5.62
N ARG A 116 -9.60 -6.10 5.81
CA ARG A 116 -10.46 -6.70 4.78
C ARG A 116 -11.74 -5.89 4.56
N GLU A 117 -12.39 -5.44 5.63
CA GLU A 117 -13.62 -4.67 5.53
C GLU A 117 -13.45 -3.29 4.85
N ILE A 118 -12.25 -2.71 4.87
CA ILE A 118 -12.00 -1.38 4.30
C ILE A 118 -11.96 -1.38 2.77
N ILE A 119 -11.56 -2.52 2.16
CA ILE A 119 -11.49 -2.66 0.71
C ILE A 119 -12.85 -2.98 0.09
N GLU A 120 -13.77 -3.54 0.86
CA GLU A 120 -15.15 -3.86 0.44
C GLU A 120 -16.10 -2.65 0.47
N LYS A 121 -15.78 -1.62 1.27
CA LYS A 121 -16.55 -0.36 1.40
C LYS A 121 -16.24 0.64 0.27
#